data_AF-A0A4Q2A098-F1
#
_entry.id   AF-A0A4Q2A098-F1
#
_cell.length_a   1.000
_cell.length_b   1.000
_cell.length_c   1.000
_cell.angle_alpha   90.00
_cell.angle_beta   90.00
_cell.angle_gamma   90.00
#
_symmetry.space_group_name_H-M   'P 1'
#
loop_
_entity.id
_entity.type
_entity.pdbx_description
1 polymer ?
#
loop_
_entity_poly.entity_id
_entity_poly.type
_entity_poly.pdbx_seq_one_letter_code
_entity_poly.pdbx_strand_id
1 'polypeptide(L)'
;MNSVLILIYLALINITGLLVMAVDKKKAKQSKWRIPEKVLWTITLLGGGIGTFFGMTWFRHKTKKWQFIWGIPAVILLELALFIKVVV
;
A
#
# COMPACT_ATOMS: atom_id res chain seq x y z
N MET A 1 24.31 8.59 2.68
CA MET A 1 24.06 7.21 3.17
C MET A 1 22.59 6.99 3.53
N ASN A 2 21.94 7.92 4.24
CA ASN A 2 20.59 7.72 4.80
C ASN A 2 19.48 7.66 3.73
N SER A 3 19.59 8.43 2.65
CA SER A 3 18.59 8.46 1.57
C SER A 3 18.49 7.14 0.79
N VAL A 4 19.60 6.43 0.59
CA VAL A 4 19.59 5.10 -0.06
C VAL A 4 18.87 4.07 0.80
N LEU A 5 19.08 4.09 2.12
CA LEU A 5 18.38 3.20 3.06
C LEU A 5 16.86 3.47 3.08
N ILE A 6 16.45 4.75 3.03
CA ILE A 6 15.04 5.14 2.92
C ILE A 6 14.42 4.60 1.63
N LEU A 7 15.12 4.71 0.50
CA LEU A 7 14.63 4.18 -0.78
C LEU A 7 14.49 2.65 -0.77
N ILE A 8 15.46 1.93 -0.18
CA ILE A 8 15.39 0.47 -0.04
C ILE A 8 14.20 0.08 0.85
N TYR A 9 14.03 0.76 1.99
CA TYR A 9 12.89 0.54 2.88
C TYR A 9 11.56 0.78 2.16
N LEU A 10 11.43 1.90 1.45
CA LEU A 10 10.25 2.23 0.66
C LEU A 10 9.99 1.18 -0.44
N ALA A 11 11.02 0.69 -1.13
CA ALA A 11 10.86 -0.36 -2.13
C ALA A 11 10.31 -1.65 -1.50
N LEU A 12 10.86 -2.08 -0.36
CA LEU A 12 10.44 -3.30 0.33
C LEU A 12 9.00 -3.22 0.86
N ILE A 13 8.61 -2.10 1.48
CA ILE A 13 7.25 -1.93 2.01
C ILE A 13 6.21 -1.83 0.88
N ASN A 14 6.57 -1.23 -0.27
CA ASN A 14 5.69 -1.19 -1.45
C ASN A 14 5.51 -2.58 -2.09
N ILE A 15 6.59 -3.36 -2.21
CA ILE A 15 6.49 -4.76 -2.65
C ILE A 15 5.60 -5.55 -1.70
N THR A 16 5.77 -5.36 -0.38
CA THR A 16 4.96 -6.02 0.65
C THR A 16 3.48 -5.66 0.49
N GLY A 17 3.14 -4.38 0.32
CA GLY A 17 1.77 -3.92 0.08
C GLY A 17 1.13 -4.56 -1.15
N LEU A 18 1.88 -4.65 -2.25
CA LEU A 18 1.43 -5.30 -3.48
C LEU A 18 1.17 -6.80 -3.27
N LEU A 19 2.10 -7.51 -2.63
CA LEU A 19 1.98 -8.94 -2.33
C LEU A 19 0.80 -9.23 -1.41
N VAL A 20 0.60 -8.43 -0.36
CA VAL A 20 -0.53 -8.59 0.57
C VAL A 20 -1.85 -8.41 -0.17
N MET A 21 -1.96 -7.45 -1.09
CA MET A 21 -3.14 -7.28 -1.93
C MET A 21 -3.36 -8.46 -2.89
N ALA A 22 -2.29 -9.01 -3.47
CA ALA A 22 -2.34 -10.21 -4.31
C ALA A 22 -2.85 -11.44 -3.53
N VAL A 23 -2.32 -11.63 -2.33
CA VAL A 23 -2.71 -12.73 -1.43
C VAL A 23 -4.15 -12.55 -0.98
N ASP A 24 -4.60 -11.34 -0.64
CA ASP A 24 -5.99 -11.08 -0.29
C ASP A 24 -6.94 -11.43 -1.45
N LYS A 25 -6.58 -11.07 -2.69
CA LYS A 25 -7.33 -11.46 -3.88
C LYS A 25 -7.38 -12.99 -4.05
N LYS A 26 -6.25 -13.68 -3.87
CA LYS A 26 -6.17 -15.14 -3.97
C LYS A 26 -7.04 -15.82 -2.91
N LYS A 27 -7.00 -15.35 -1.66
CA LYS A 27 -7.84 -15.84 -0.56
C LYS A 27 -9.33 -15.61 -0.84
N ALA A 28 -9.69 -14.45 -1.40
CA ALA A 28 -11.06 -14.17 -1.81
C ALA A 28 -11.57 -15.10 -2.92
N LYS A 29 -10.71 -15.52 -3.86
CA LYS A 29 -11.06 -16.52 -4.90
C LYS A 29 -11.20 -17.94 -4.34
N GLN A 30 -10.43 -18.28 -3.30
CA GLN A 30 -10.44 -19.61 -2.67
C GLN A 30 -11.47 -19.74 -1.53
N SER A 31 -12.35 -18.75 -1.35
CA SER A 31 -13.30 -18.67 -0.21
C SER A 31 -12.64 -18.83 1.16
N LYS A 32 -11.37 -18.44 1.27
CA LYS A 32 -10.62 -18.45 2.54
C LYS A 32 -10.81 -17.13 3.29
N TRP A 33 -10.47 -17.14 4.58
CA TRP A 33 -10.51 -15.95 5.42
C TRP A 33 -9.70 -14.80 4.79
N ARG A 34 -10.36 -13.65 4.58
CA ARG A 34 -9.77 -12.47 3.95
C ARG A 34 -8.84 -11.74 4.90
N ILE A 35 -7.88 -11.00 4.35
CA ILE A 35 -6.98 -10.18 5.16
C ILE A 35 -7.78 -8.99 5.72
N PRO A 36 -7.71 -8.72 7.03
CA PRO A 36 -8.42 -7.60 7.63
C PRO A 36 -7.94 -6.29 7.03
N GLU A 37 -8.87 -5.37 6.76
CA GLU A 37 -8.58 -4.07 6.12
C GLU A 37 -7.55 -3.25 6.91
N LYS A 38 -7.51 -3.42 8.24
CA LYS A 38 -6.52 -2.80 9.12
C LYS A 38 -5.08 -3.09 8.68
N VAL A 39 -4.76 -4.31 8.25
CA VAL A 39 -3.40 -4.68 7.83
C VAL A 39 -3.01 -3.93 6.55
N LEU A 40 -3.93 -3.81 5.59
CA LEU A 40 -3.70 -3.05 4.37
C LEU A 40 -3.48 -1.56 4.67
N TRP A 41 -4.28 -1.00 5.58
CA TRP A 41 -4.10 0.38 6.06
C TRP A 41 -2.77 0.57 6.79
N THR A 42 -2.37 -0.36 7.66
CA THR A 42 -1.08 -0.28 8.34
C THR A 42 0.08 -0.28 7.35
N ILE A 43 0.08 -1.15 6.33
CA ILE A 43 1.13 -1.16 5.31
C ILE A 43 1.12 0.13 4.50
N THR A 44 -0.07 0.61 4.13
CA THR A 44 -0.23 1.90 3.43
C THR A 44 0.32 3.05 4.25
N LEU A 45 0.11 3.08 5.57
CA LEU A 45 0.59 4.15 6.45
C LEU A 45 2.11 4.09 6.74
N LEU A 46 2.73 2.91 6.56
CA LEU A 46 4.16 2.69 6.81
C LEU A 46 5.06 3.06 5.62
N GLY A 47 4.54 3.61 4.52
CA GLY A 47 5.33 3.86 3.29
C GLY A 47 4.91 3.00 2.10
N GLY A 48 3.99 2.06 2.29
CA GLY A 48 3.54 1.10 1.27
C GLY A 48 2.37 1.59 0.43
N GLY A 49 2.04 2.89 0.47
CA GLY A 49 0.87 3.46 -0.20
C GLY A 49 0.85 3.19 -1.70
N ILE A 50 1.96 3.44 -2.39
CA ILE A 50 2.10 3.25 -3.84
C ILE A 50 1.86 1.78 -4.23
N GLY A 51 2.52 0.85 -3.55
CA GLY A 51 2.43 -0.58 -3.81
C GLY A 51 1.05 -1.15 -3.50
N THR A 52 0.40 -0.64 -2.45
CA THR A 52 -0.99 -1.00 -2.12
C THR A 52 -1.96 -0.46 -3.15
N PHE A 53 -1.75 0.77 -3.64
CA PHE A 53 -2.54 1.37 -4.73
C PHE A 53 -2.41 0.61 -6.04
N PHE A 54 -1.18 0.30 -6.46
CA PHE A 54 -0.95 -0.56 -7.63
C PHE A 54 -1.54 -1.95 -7.45
N GLY A 55 -1.43 -2.55 -6.26
CA GLY A 55 -2.09 -3.81 -5.95
C GLY A 55 -3.61 -3.73 -6.15
N MET A 56 -4.25 -2.65 -5.66
CA MET A 56 -5.70 -2.47 -5.83
C MET A 56 -6.11 -2.41 -7.30
N THR A 57 -5.41 -1.59 -8.08
CA THR A 57 -5.75 -1.34 -9.49
C THR A 57 -5.44 -2.57 -10.35
N TRP A 58 -4.29 -3.21 -10.14
CA TRP A 58 -3.86 -4.40 -10.89
C TRP A 58 -4.75 -5.62 -10.62
N PHE A 59 -5.03 -5.90 -9.35
CA PHE A 59 -5.88 -7.05 -8.98
C PHE A 59 -7.38 -6.72 -9.01
N ARG A 60 -7.73 -5.46 -9.34
CA ARG A 60 -9.09 -4.90 -9.29
C ARG A 60 -9.79 -5.34 -8.02
N HIS A 61 -9.10 -5.15 -6.90
CA HIS A 61 -9.51 -5.63 -5.58
C HIS A 61 -9.70 -4.44 -4.65
N LYS A 62 -10.86 -4.40 -3.97
CA LYS A 62 -11.28 -3.28 -3.11
C LYS A 62 -11.37 -1.90 -3.81
N THR A 63 -11.51 -1.87 -5.14
CA THR A 63 -11.70 -0.64 -5.95
C THR A 63 -13.09 -0.01 -5.86
N LYS A 64 -14.03 -0.61 -5.12
CA LYS A 64 -15.39 -0.06 -4.87
C LYS A 64 -15.56 0.49 -3.45
N LYS A 65 -14.56 0.32 -2.58
CA LYS A 65 -14.61 0.77 -1.19
C LYS A 65 -14.17 2.23 -1.14
N TRP A 66 -15.08 3.14 -0.79
CA TRP A 66 -14.80 4.58 -0.69
C TRP A 66 -13.52 4.86 0.08
N GLN A 67 -13.39 4.27 1.27
CA GLN A 67 -12.21 4.43 2.13
C GLN A 67 -10.91 4.14 1.39
N PHE A 68 -10.86 3.10 0.57
CA PHE A 68 -9.67 2.71 -0.19
C PHE A 68 -9.44 3.61 -1.41
N ILE A 69 -10.51 3.99 -2.12
CA ILE A 69 -10.42 4.85 -3.32
C ILE A 69 -9.87 6.23 -2.97
N TRP A 70 -10.33 6.83 -1.88
CA TRP A 70 -9.95 8.19 -1.51
C TRP A 70 -8.84 8.25 -0.47
N GLY A 71 -8.87 7.34 0.50
CA GLY A 71 -7.90 7.37 1.59
C GLY A 71 -6.51 6.88 1.17
N ILE A 72 -6.36 5.92 0.24
CA ILE A 72 -5.02 5.51 -0.20
C ILE A 72 -4.32 6.62 -0.99
N PRO A 73 -4.95 7.28 -1.98
CA PRO A 73 -4.34 8.46 -2.61
C PRO A 73 -4.04 9.60 -1.63
N ALA A 74 -4.92 9.84 -0.64
CA ALA A 74 -4.66 10.84 0.39
C ALA A 74 -3.41 10.51 1.23
N VAL A 75 -3.21 9.24 1.60
CA VAL A 75 -2.01 8.79 2.31
C VAL A 75 -0.77 8.91 1.42
N ILE A 76 -0.85 8.55 0.14
CA ILE A 76 0.28 8.71 -0.79
C ILE A 76 0.69 10.18 -0.92
N LEU A 77 -0.27 11.11 -0.99
CA LEU A 77 0.04 12.54 -1.02
C LEU A 77 0.74 13.00 0.25
N LEU A 78 0.32 12.50 1.42
CA LEU A 78 0.99 12.78 2.69
C LEU A 78 2.41 12.20 2.72
N GLU A 79 2.61 10.97 2.25
CA GLU A 79 3.91 10.32 2.15
C GLU A 79 4.85 11.10 1.21
N LEU A 80 4.36 11.56 0.06
CA LEU A 80 5.12 12.39 -0.87
C LEU A 80 5.55 13.72 -0.24
N ALA A 81 4.64 14.41 0.47
CA ALA A 81 4.95 15.65 1.15
C ALA A 81 6.02 15.46 2.25
N LEU A 82 5.91 14.36 3.01
CA LEU A 82 6.91 13.99 4.02
C LEU A 82 8.25 13.63 3.37
N PHE A 83 8.25 12.87 2.28
CA PHE A 83 9.45 12.49 1.56
C PHE A 83 10.20 13.72 1.04
N ILE A 84 9.49 14.69 0.45
CA ILE A 84 10.09 15.95 -0.02
C ILE A 84 10.74 16.68 1.15
N LYS A 85 10.07 16.82 2.29
CA LYS A 85 10.65 17.46 3.49
C LYS A 85 11.86 16.76 4.10
N VAL A 86 11.98 15.44 3.91
CA VAL A 86 13.10 14.66 4.45
C VAL A 86 14.31 14.70 3.50
N VAL A 87 14.05 14.87 2.20
CA VAL A 87 15.09 14.83 1.15
C VAL A 87 15.62 16.23 0.80
N VAL A 88 14.79 17.27 0.90
CA VAL A 88 15.13 18.69 0.68
C VAL A 88 15.52 19.35 2.00
#